data_AF-A0A7S4GL80-F1
#
_entry.id   AF-A0A7S4GL80-F1
#
_cell.length_a   1.000
_cell.length_b   1.000
_cell.length_c   1.000
_cell.angle_alpha   90.00
_cell.angle_beta   90.00
_cell.angle_gamma   90.00
#
_symmetry.space_group_name_H-M   'P 1'
#
loop_
_entity.id
_entity.type
_entity.pdbx_description
1 polymer ?
#
loop_
_entity_poly.entity_id
_entity_poly.type
_entity_poly.pdbx_seq_one_letter_code
_entity_poly.pdbx_strand_id
1 'polypeptide(L)'
;MAQRASNVADHVLAGGYGGLQAAATSGAGEDAEFGARVKQVGSWMSTERFQHTKRPYSAEDVVRLQGTLPVHYTGAQLSQKLYTMMRQHQASGTCSHTFGSLDTVQVTQMAKYLTTVYVSGWQSSSTASTSNEPGPDVADYPYDTVPNKVDQLFRAQLFHDRKQYQERRGMTPEERAKTPFVDYLNPIIADADTGHGGLTATMKLTKMFIENGAAGIHIEDQKPGTKK
;
A
#
# COMPACT_ATOMS: atom_id res chain seq x y z
N MET A 1 -11.00 -28.19 20.31
CA MET A 1 -10.14 -27.01 20.09
C MET A 1 -9.14 -27.30 18.97
N ALA A 2 -9.60 -27.43 17.73
CA ALA A 2 -8.73 -27.76 16.59
C ALA A 2 -9.39 -27.29 15.28
N GLN A 3 -9.59 -25.97 15.10
CA GLN A 3 -10.13 -25.47 13.82
C GLN A 3 -9.93 -23.96 13.55
N ARG A 4 -8.94 -23.30 14.17
CA ARG A 4 -8.70 -21.85 13.96
C ARG A 4 -7.24 -21.43 13.81
N ALA A 5 -6.36 -22.33 13.36
CA ALA A 5 -4.94 -22.03 13.18
C ALA A 5 -4.43 -22.14 11.72
N SER A 6 -5.31 -22.40 10.74
CA SER A 6 -4.88 -22.74 9.37
C SER A 6 -4.82 -21.59 8.36
N ASN A 7 -5.26 -20.36 8.69
CA ASN A 7 -5.40 -19.30 7.67
C ASN A 7 -4.42 -18.11 7.83
N VAL A 8 -3.39 -18.25 8.68
CA VAL A 8 -2.40 -17.16 8.91
C VAL A 8 -0.98 -17.56 8.44
N ALA A 9 -0.76 -18.83 8.07
CA ALA A 9 0.54 -19.33 7.63
C ALA A 9 0.88 -19.02 6.16
N ASP A 10 -0.10 -18.72 5.30
CA ASP A 10 0.11 -18.63 3.85
C ASP A 10 0.62 -17.27 3.36
N HIS A 11 0.69 -16.25 4.21
CA HIS A 11 1.09 -14.89 3.78
C HIS A 11 2.51 -14.47 4.16
N VAL A 12 3.23 -15.24 4.98
CA VAL A 12 4.60 -14.89 5.41
C VAL A 12 5.60 -16.05 5.27
N LEU A 13 5.15 -17.31 5.16
CA LEU A 13 6.06 -18.47 5.16
C LEU A 13 5.78 -19.50 4.04
N ALA A 14 5.02 -19.15 3.01
CA ALA A 14 4.91 -19.95 1.78
C ALA A 14 6.12 -19.75 0.82
N GLY A 15 7.26 -19.35 1.37
CA GLY A 15 8.55 -19.44 0.71
C GLY A 15 9.45 -20.27 1.61
N GLY A 16 9.60 -21.56 1.30
CA GLY A 16 10.89 -22.18 1.53
C GLY A 16 11.97 -21.25 0.96
N TYR A 17 13.15 -21.25 1.57
CA TYR A 17 14.33 -20.43 1.24
C TYR A 17 14.55 -19.17 2.10
N GLY A 18 15.16 -19.40 3.27
CA GLY A 18 16.36 -18.64 3.58
C GLY A 18 17.40 -18.92 2.48
N GLY A 19 17.61 -17.93 1.60
CA GLY A 19 18.55 -17.99 0.48
C GLY A 19 17.84 -18.03 -0.87
N LEU A 20 17.71 -16.88 -1.53
CA LEU A 20 17.23 -16.69 -2.92
C LEU A 20 17.49 -17.91 -3.81
N GLN A 21 16.52 -18.82 -3.91
CA GLN A 21 16.41 -19.70 -5.07
C GLN A 21 15.47 -19.00 -6.04
N ALA A 22 16.05 -18.14 -6.86
CA ALA A 22 15.45 -17.85 -8.15
C ALA A 22 15.45 -19.19 -8.90
N ALA A 23 14.28 -19.83 -9.00
CA ALA A 23 14.12 -20.91 -9.95
C ALA A 23 14.43 -20.29 -11.31
N ALA A 24 15.61 -20.59 -11.86
CA ALA A 24 15.90 -20.27 -13.24
C ALA A 24 14.84 -21.01 -14.05
N THR A 25 13.91 -20.27 -14.65
CA THR A 25 12.99 -20.83 -15.63
C THR A 25 13.85 -21.36 -16.76
N SER A 26 14.18 -22.64 -16.71
CA SER A 26 14.65 -23.35 -17.88
C SER A 26 13.49 -23.33 -18.87
N GLY A 27 13.76 -23.12 -20.16
CA GLY A 27 12.71 -23.01 -21.18
C GLY A 27 11.75 -24.22 -21.23
N ALA A 28 12.12 -25.35 -20.61
CA ALA A 28 11.27 -26.55 -20.51
C ALA A 28 10.13 -26.44 -19.46
N GLY A 29 10.15 -25.44 -18.57
CA GLY A 29 9.14 -25.26 -17.51
C GLY A 29 8.33 -23.96 -17.58
N GLU A 30 8.62 -23.10 -18.57
CA GLU A 30 8.03 -21.75 -18.68
C GLU A 30 6.51 -21.79 -18.85
N ASP A 31 5.99 -22.61 -19.77
CA ASP A 31 4.55 -22.74 -20.02
C ASP A 31 3.78 -23.25 -18.78
N ALA A 32 4.39 -24.18 -18.05
CA ALA A 32 3.78 -24.74 -16.84
C ALA A 32 3.72 -23.70 -15.71
N GLU A 33 4.79 -22.94 -15.49
CA GLU A 33 4.81 -21.83 -14.52
C GLU A 33 3.82 -20.74 -14.92
N PHE A 34 3.84 -20.32 -16.19
CA PHE A 34 2.92 -19.33 -16.72
C PHE A 34 1.46 -19.75 -16.50
N GLY A 35 1.11 -20.98 -16.89
CA GLY A 35 -0.22 -21.53 -16.68
C GLY A 35 -0.64 -21.61 -15.20
N ALA A 36 0.29 -21.94 -14.30
CA ALA A 36 0.03 -21.94 -12.86
C ALA A 36 -0.25 -20.52 -12.34
N ARG A 37 0.54 -19.53 -12.76
CA ARG A 37 0.37 -18.12 -12.38
C ARG A 37 -0.92 -17.52 -12.92
N VAL A 38 -1.31 -17.83 -14.15
CA VAL A 38 -2.60 -17.42 -14.72
C VAL A 38 -3.77 -17.94 -13.88
N LYS A 39 -3.73 -19.21 -13.44
CA LYS A 39 -4.74 -19.80 -12.54
C LYS A 39 -4.78 -19.12 -11.17
N GLN A 40 -3.61 -18.81 -10.61
CA GLN A 40 -3.49 -18.11 -9.32
C GLN A 40 -4.07 -16.69 -9.39
N VAL A 41 -3.67 -15.91 -10.42
CA VAL A 41 -4.17 -14.56 -10.64
C VAL A 41 -5.67 -14.58 -10.94
N GLY A 42 -6.16 -15.54 -11.74
CA GLY A 42 -7.59 -15.71 -12.01
C GLY A 42 -8.41 -15.99 -10.73
N SER A 43 -7.92 -16.89 -9.87
CA SER A 43 -8.53 -17.17 -8.56
C SER A 43 -8.56 -15.92 -7.67
N TRP A 44 -7.43 -15.21 -7.59
CA TRP A 44 -7.33 -13.96 -6.82
C TRP A 44 -8.28 -12.86 -7.34
N MET A 45 -8.34 -12.67 -8.65
CA MET A 45 -9.25 -11.71 -9.30
C MET A 45 -10.74 -12.03 -9.08
N SER A 46 -11.07 -13.27 -8.71
CA SER A 46 -12.43 -13.75 -8.45
C SER A 46 -12.86 -13.64 -6.98
N THR A 47 -11.99 -13.16 -6.10
CA THR A 47 -12.31 -12.95 -4.68
C THR A 47 -13.33 -11.81 -4.49
N GLU A 48 -14.02 -11.81 -3.35
CA GLU A 48 -15.03 -10.79 -2.99
C GLU A 48 -14.50 -9.35 -3.11
N ARG A 49 -13.19 -9.16 -2.86
CA ARG A 49 -12.48 -7.87 -2.99
C ARG A 49 -12.75 -7.18 -4.34
N PHE A 50 -12.96 -7.95 -5.39
CA PHE A 50 -13.08 -7.47 -6.76
C PHE A 50 -14.47 -7.65 -7.37
N GLN A 51 -15.50 -7.98 -6.58
CA GLN A 51 -16.86 -8.22 -7.08
C GLN A 51 -17.46 -7.02 -7.84
N HIS A 52 -16.96 -5.80 -7.57
CA HIS A 52 -17.39 -4.57 -8.24
C HIS A 52 -16.34 -4.02 -9.23
N THR A 53 -15.27 -4.76 -9.49
CA THR A 53 -14.14 -4.31 -10.32
C THR A 53 -14.24 -4.91 -11.72
N LYS A 54 -14.52 -4.06 -12.72
CA LYS A 54 -14.48 -4.45 -14.13
C LYS A 54 -13.05 -4.31 -14.67
N ARG A 55 -12.52 -5.38 -15.26
CA ARG A 55 -11.20 -5.40 -15.92
C ARG A 55 -11.38 -5.59 -17.42
N PRO A 56 -10.91 -4.65 -18.28
CA PRO A 56 -10.92 -4.83 -19.73
C PRO A 56 -9.70 -5.63 -20.23
N TYR A 57 -9.14 -6.51 -19.39
CA TYR A 57 -7.96 -7.32 -19.64
C TYR A 57 -8.07 -8.63 -18.86
N SER A 58 -7.33 -9.65 -19.30
CA SER A 58 -7.36 -10.99 -18.71
C SER A 58 -6.31 -11.18 -17.59
N ALA A 59 -6.39 -12.30 -16.86
CA ALA A 59 -5.32 -12.72 -15.97
C ALA A 59 -4.01 -13.01 -16.72
N GLU A 60 -4.12 -13.53 -17.94
CA GLU A 60 -2.99 -13.81 -18.84
C GLU A 60 -2.23 -12.55 -19.23
N ASP A 61 -2.96 -11.49 -19.59
CA ASP A 61 -2.38 -10.17 -19.90
C ASP A 61 -1.55 -9.61 -18.76
N VAL A 62 -2.01 -9.82 -17.52
CA VAL A 62 -1.29 -9.39 -16.32
C VAL A 62 -0.04 -10.24 -16.10
N VAL A 63 -0.14 -11.57 -16.13
CA VAL A 63 0.98 -12.48 -15.85
C VAL A 63 2.12 -12.27 -16.85
N ARG A 64 1.81 -12.01 -18.12
CA ARG A 64 2.80 -11.71 -19.17
C ARG A 64 3.70 -10.51 -18.84
N LEU A 65 3.24 -9.58 -18.00
CA LEU A 65 3.98 -8.36 -17.64
C LEU A 65 4.73 -8.46 -16.30
N GLN A 66 4.64 -9.59 -15.59
CA GLN A 66 5.20 -9.72 -14.24
C GLN A 66 6.70 -10.07 -14.21
N GLY A 67 7.25 -10.56 -15.33
CA GLY A 67 8.60 -11.12 -15.36
C GLY A 67 8.73 -12.42 -14.54
N THR A 68 9.97 -12.87 -14.37
CA THR A 68 10.31 -14.16 -13.72
C THR A 68 10.55 -14.07 -12.21
N LEU A 69 10.67 -12.86 -11.66
CA LEU A 69 10.83 -12.63 -10.22
C LEU A 69 9.71 -11.70 -9.71
N PRO A 70 8.51 -12.24 -9.44
CA PRO A 70 7.41 -11.44 -8.92
C PRO A 70 7.76 -10.85 -7.55
N VAL A 71 7.52 -9.55 -7.38
CA VAL A 71 7.79 -8.81 -6.14
C VAL A 71 6.56 -8.81 -5.25
N HIS A 72 6.77 -9.00 -3.95
CA HIS A 72 5.73 -8.86 -2.93
C HIS A 72 5.94 -7.56 -2.15
N TYR A 73 4.90 -6.73 -2.08
CA TYR A 73 4.97 -5.42 -1.43
C TYR A 73 4.36 -5.46 -0.03
N THR A 74 5.09 -5.01 0.97
CA THR A 74 4.63 -4.96 2.37
C THR A 74 3.36 -4.10 2.51
N GLY A 75 3.23 -3.03 1.71
CA GLY A 75 2.05 -2.16 1.66
C GLY A 75 0.75 -2.88 1.26
N ALA A 76 0.83 -4.07 0.65
CA ALA A 76 -0.36 -4.86 0.30
C ALA A 76 -1.18 -5.28 1.55
N GLN A 77 -0.53 -5.46 2.70
CA GLN A 77 -1.25 -5.73 3.94
C GLN A 77 -2.06 -4.51 4.41
N LEU A 78 -1.54 -3.30 4.19
CA LEU A 78 -2.25 -2.06 4.52
C LEU A 78 -3.44 -1.81 3.60
N SER A 79 -3.35 -2.16 2.31
CA SER A 79 -4.49 -2.07 1.39
C SER A 79 -5.61 -3.04 1.78
N GLN A 80 -5.26 -4.24 2.28
CA GLN A 80 -6.25 -5.17 2.83
C GLN A 80 -6.88 -4.63 4.12
N LYS A 81 -6.08 -4.06 5.04
CA LYS A 81 -6.58 -3.37 6.25
C LYS A 81 -7.55 -2.25 5.88
N LEU A 82 -7.20 -1.41 4.90
CA LEU A 82 -8.05 -0.34 4.39
C LEU A 82 -9.37 -0.87 3.83
N TYR A 83 -9.31 -1.89 2.97
CA TYR A 83 -10.50 -2.47 2.36
C TYR A 83 -11.48 -3.01 3.42
N THR A 84 -10.99 -3.83 4.36
CA THR A 84 -11.82 -4.40 5.44
C THR A 84 -12.49 -3.30 6.25
N MET A 85 -11.73 -2.28 6.67
CA MET A 85 -12.24 -1.14 7.43
C MET A 85 -13.31 -0.36 6.65
N MET A 86 -13.07 -0.05 5.37
CA MET A 86 -14.04 0.67 4.53
C MET A 86 -15.35 -0.12 4.36
N ARG A 87 -15.27 -1.45 4.18
CA ARG A 87 -16.46 -2.31 4.09
C ARG A 87 -17.25 -2.36 5.40
N GLN A 88 -16.57 -2.39 6.54
CA GLN A 88 -17.22 -2.31 7.86
C GLN A 88 -17.93 -0.97 8.07
N HIS A 89 -17.29 0.14 7.71
CA HIS A 89 -17.89 1.47 7.76
C HIS A 89 -19.12 1.57 6.85
N GLN A 90 -19.02 1.07 5.62
CA GLN A 90 -20.16 1.03 4.69
C GLN A 90 -21.33 0.20 5.25
N ALA A 91 -21.06 -0.98 5.81
CA ALA A 91 -22.11 -1.84 6.38
C ALA A 91 -22.77 -1.26 7.63
N SER A 92 -22.02 -0.48 8.41
CA SER A 92 -22.51 0.16 9.65
C SER A 92 -23.08 1.57 9.44
N GLY A 93 -22.98 2.13 8.23
CA GLY A 93 -23.38 3.51 7.97
C GLY A 93 -22.51 4.55 8.69
N THR A 94 -21.25 4.20 8.97
CA THR A 94 -20.28 5.08 9.64
C THR A 94 -19.13 5.43 8.70
N CYS A 95 -18.13 6.17 9.18
CA CYS A 95 -16.96 6.55 8.40
C CYS A 95 -15.69 6.62 9.26
N SER A 96 -14.55 6.49 8.59
CA SER A 96 -13.26 6.92 9.12
C SER A 96 -12.97 8.32 8.61
N HIS A 97 -12.41 9.16 9.48
CA HIS A 97 -11.97 10.51 9.13
C HIS A 97 -10.47 10.64 9.39
N THR A 98 -9.81 11.45 8.57
CA THR A 98 -8.41 11.82 8.74
C THR A 98 -8.16 13.19 8.12
N PHE A 99 -6.92 13.66 8.17
CA PHE A 99 -6.46 14.87 7.50
C PHE A 99 -5.05 14.64 6.93
N GLY A 100 -4.57 15.61 6.15
CA GLY A 100 -3.27 15.54 5.49
C GLY A 100 -2.09 15.60 6.46
N SER A 101 -1.27 14.55 6.49
CA SER A 101 -0.07 14.46 7.34
C SER A 101 1.15 15.06 6.63
N LEU A 102 1.77 16.07 7.25
CA LEU A 102 2.96 16.74 6.74
C LEU A 102 4.24 15.93 6.97
N ASP A 103 4.39 15.33 8.15
CA ASP A 103 5.66 14.74 8.57
C ASP A 103 5.52 13.51 9.49
N THR A 104 6.69 13.00 9.89
CA THR A 104 6.83 11.79 10.71
C THR A 104 6.45 12.02 12.18
N VAL A 105 6.51 13.25 12.70
CA VAL A 105 6.02 13.56 14.05
C VAL A 105 4.50 13.50 14.04
N GLN A 106 3.87 14.16 13.08
CA GLN A 106 2.42 14.23 12.96
C GLN A 106 1.81 12.85 12.76
N VAL A 107 2.35 12.01 11.87
CA VAL A 107 1.81 10.66 11.62
C VAL A 107 1.82 9.78 12.89
N THR A 108 2.81 9.95 13.77
CA THR A 108 2.89 9.19 15.03
C THR A 108 1.89 9.66 16.08
N GLN A 109 1.52 10.94 16.07
CA GLN A 109 0.46 11.45 16.94
C GLN A 109 -0.93 11.09 16.39
N MET A 110 -1.12 11.17 15.08
CA MET A 110 -2.34 10.77 14.38
C MET A 110 -2.69 9.30 14.67
N ALA A 111 -1.70 8.41 14.70
CA ALA A 111 -1.89 6.98 14.98
C ALA A 111 -2.61 6.66 16.31
N LYS A 112 -2.60 7.60 17.27
CA LYS A 112 -3.26 7.43 18.56
C LYS A 112 -4.78 7.63 18.49
N TYR A 113 -5.28 8.29 17.45
CA TYR A 113 -6.66 8.80 17.40
C TYR A 113 -7.38 8.54 16.07
N LEU A 114 -6.63 8.39 14.99
CA LEU A 114 -7.16 8.20 13.63
C LEU A 114 -6.83 6.80 13.14
N THR A 115 -7.60 6.29 12.18
CA THR A 115 -7.42 4.94 11.63
C THR A 115 -6.80 4.93 10.23
N THR A 116 -6.66 6.11 9.60
CA THR A 116 -6.04 6.30 8.29
C THR A 116 -5.16 7.55 8.28
N VAL A 117 -4.30 7.64 7.27
CA VAL A 117 -3.46 8.82 7.00
C VAL A 117 -3.75 9.28 5.58
N TYR A 118 -3.94 10.59 5.39
CA TYR A 118 -4.02 11.18 4.06
C TYR A 118 -2.70 11.86 3.71
N VAL A 119 -2.24 11.68 2.47
CA VAL A 119 -1.12 12.40 1.87
C VAL A 119 -1.65 13.24 0.73
N SER A 120 -1.58 14.56 0.90
CA SER A 120 -2.16 15.55 -0.01
C SER A 120 -1.16 16.03 -1.06
N GLY A 121 -1.60 16.14 -2.32
CA GLY A 121 -0.85 16.80 -3.38
C GLY A 121 -0.66 18.29 -3.08
N TRP A 122 -1.73 18.98 -2.69
CA TRP A 122 -1.70 20.38 -2.24
C TRP A 122 -0.63 20.65 -1.17
N GLN A 123 -0.60 19.87 -0.08
CA GLN A 123 0.43 20.03 0.95
C GLN A 123 1.83 19.74 0.42
N SER A 124 1.96 18.74 -0.44
CA SER A 124 3.25 18.33 -1.00
C SER A 124 3.81 19.38 -1.95
N SER A 125 2.96 20.07 -2.73
CA SER A 125 3.36 21.18 -3.60
C SER A 125 4.08 22.28 -2.82
N SER A 126 3.57 22.64 -1.64
CA SER A 126 4.16 23.72 -0.84
C SER A 126 5.28 23.28 0.12
N THR A 127 5.47 21.98 0.36
CA THR A 127 6.34 21.51 1.46
C THR A 127 7.27 20.33 1.15
N ALA A 128 7.07 19.63 0.02
CA ALA A 128 7.70 18.34 -0.20
C ALA A 128 8.09 18.04 -1.65
N SER A 129 8.01 19.02 -2.56
CA SER A 129 8.51 18.86 -3.94
C SER A 129 9.94 18.33 -3.94
N THR A 130 10.22 17.31 -4.74
CA THR A 130 11.55 16.67 -4.80
C THR A 130 12.61 17.56 -5.41
N SER A 131 12.23 18.61 -6.13
CA SER A 131 13.12 19.68 -6.58
C SER A 131 13.41 20.74 -5.51
N ASN A 132 12.71 20.68 -4.36
CA ASN A 132 12.65 21.72 -3.33
C ASN A 132 12.12 23.07 -3.81
N GLU A 133 11.51 23.14 -4.99
CA GLU A 133 10.77 24.32 -5.45
C GLU A 133 9.31 24.20 -4.99
N PRO A 134 8.83 25.06 -4.06
CA PRO A 134 7.45 25.02 -3.63
C PRO A 134 6.53 25.72 -4.63
N GLY A 135 5.24 25.39 -4.62
CA GLY A 135 4.28 26.00 -5.52
C GLY A 135 2.82 25.92 -5.06
N PRO A 136 1.91 26.51 -5.86
CA PRO A 136 0.47 26.30 -5.73
C PRO A 136 0.10 24.87 -6.13
N ASP A 137 -1.15 24.48 -5.89
CA ASP A 137 -1.63 23.12 -6.18
C ASP A 137 -1.98 22.92 -7.66
N VAL A 138 -0.97 22.79 -8.50
CA VAL A 138 -1.11 22.65 -9.97
C VAL A 138 -0.43 21.39 -10.53
N ALA A 139 0.08 20.52 -9.65
CA ALA A 139 0.77 19.27 -10.00
C ALA A 139 1.88 19.42 -11.06
N ASP A 140 2.67 20.49 -10.96
CA ASP A 140 3.85 20.74 -11.79
C ASP A 140 5.17 20.29 -11.14
N TYR A 141 5.12 19.87 -9.87
CA TYR A 141 6.23 19.19 -9.20
C TYR A 141 6.54 17.84 -9.85
N PRO A 142 7.79 17.33 -9.75
CA PRO A 142 8.11 16.01 -10.25
C PRO A 142 7.22 14.94 -9.60
N TYR A 143 6.71 14.00 -10.41
CA TYR A 143 5.65 13.08 -9.98
C TYR A 143 6.05 12.11 -8.86
N ASP A 144 7.33 11.99 -8.54
CA ASP A 144 7.82 11.20 -7.41
C ASP A 144 7.61 11.91 -6.06
N THR A 145 7.22 13.18 -6.05
CA THR A 145 6.93 14.00 -4.86
C THR A 145 5.98 13.31 -3.88
N VAL A 146 4.76 12.98 -4.31
CA VAL A 146 3.76 12.37 -3.42
C VAL A 146 4.11 10.93 -3.05
N PRO A 147 4.58 10.06 -3.97
CA PRO A 147 5.11 8.75 -3.60
C PRO A 147 6.23 8.82 -2.55
N ASN A 148 7.16 9.77 -2.66
CA ASN A 148 8.25 9.91 -1.69
C ASN A 148 7.73 10.38 -0.32
N LYS A 149 6.68 11.22 -0.29
CA LYS A 149 5.98 11.55 0.95
C LYS A 149 5.33 10.31 1.59
N VAL A 150 4.71 9.45 0.79
CA VAL A 150 4.16 8.17 1.28
C VAL A 150 5.26 7.31 1.89
N ASP A 151 6.41 7.13 1.21
CA ASP A 151 7.54 6.35 1.73
C ASP A 151 8.05 6.92 3.07
N GLN A 152 8.20 8.25 3.15
CA GLN A 152 8.65 8.93 4.37
C GLN A 152 7.75 8.58 5.58
N LEU A 153 6.43 8.70 5.41
CA LEU A 153 5.47 8.42 6.49
C LEU A 153 5.39 6.92 6.78
N PHE A 154 5.38 6.07 5.76
CA PHE A 154 5.30 4.63 5.90
C PHE A 154 6.51 4.05 6.65
N ARG A 155 7.73 4.53 6.35
CA ARG A 155 8.95 4.13 7.08
C ARG A 155 8.88 4.53 8.55
N ALA A 156 8.33 5.71 8.87
CA ALA A 156 8.14 6.14 10.25
C ALA A 156 7.14 5.25 10.99
N GLN A 157 6.01 4.91 10.37
CA GLN A 157 5.04 3.96 10.93
C GLN A 157 5.70 2.61 11.24
N LEU A 158 6.42 2.03 10.28
CA LEU A 158 7.14 0.76 10.46
C LEU A 158 8.18 0.83 11.57
N PHE A 159 8.92 1.94 11.69
CA PHE A 159 9.91 2.11 12.75
C PHE A 159 9.25 2.19 14.13
N HIS A 160 8.18 2.98 14.27
CA HIS A 160 7.48 3.15 15.54
C HIS A 160 6.75 1.87 15.97
N ASP A 161 6.26 1.07 15.03
CA ASP A 161 5.75 -0.28 15.28
C ASP A 161 6.85 -1.19 15.87
N ARG A 162 8.02 -1.28 15.21
CA ARG A 162 9.16 -2.07 15.72
C ARG A 162 9.63 -1.60 17.10
N LYS A 163 9.69 -0.29 17.31
CA LYS A 163 10.07 0.32 18.59
C LYS A 163 9.10 -0.10 19.69
N GLN A 164 7.79 0.08 19.46
CA GLN A 164 6.77 -0.32 20.43
C GLN A 164 6.80 -1.83 20.68
N TYR A 165 6.96 -2.64 19.64
CA TYR A 165 7.05 -4.09 19.79
C TYR A 165 8.23 -4.49 20.68
N GLN A 166 9.43 -3.97 20.42
CA GLN A 166 10.63 -4.24 21.21
C GLN A 166 10.42 -3.82 22.68
N GLU A 167 9.94 -2.60 22.92
CA GLU A 167 9.70 -2.06 24.26
C GLU A 167 8.70 -2.94 25.04
N ARG A 168 7.56 -3.27 24.43
CA ARG A 168 6.53 -4.10 25.05
C ARG A 168 6.98 -5.54 25.27
N ARG A 169 7.90 -6.07 24.46
CA ARG A 169 8.47 -7.41 24.69
C ARG A 169 9.47 -7.46 25.83
N GLY A 170 10.01 -6.32 26.26
CA GLY A 170 10.80 -6.19 27.49
C GLY A 170 9.95 -6.11 28.77
N MET A 171 8.65 -5.83 28.65
CA MET A 171 7.71 -5.70 29.79
C MET A 171 7.12 -7.04 30.24
N THR A 172 6.72 -7.12 31.51
CA THR A 172 5.88 -8.20 32.04
C THR A 172 4.48 -8.16 31.42
N PRO A 173 3.70 -9.26 31.48
CA PRO A 173 2.30 -9.25 31.06
C PRO A 173 1.46 -8.16 31.75
N GLU A 174 1.69 -7.93 33.04
CA GLU A 174 0.95 -6.96 33.87
C GLU A 174 1.28 -5.52 33.48
N GLU A 175 2.55 -5.23 33.18
CA GLU A 175 3.00 -3.93 32.66
C GLU A 175 2.40 -3.67 31.28
N ARG A 176 2.47 -4.65 30.36
CA ARG A 176 1.88 -4.53 29.02
C ARG A 176 0.38 -4.24 29.05
N ALA A 177 -0.35 -4.77 30.03
CA ALA A 177 -1.79 -4.54 30.18
C ALA A 177 -2.09 -3.09 30.60
N LYS A 178 -1.17 -2.42 31.30
CA LYS A 178 -1.30 -1.03 31.75
C LYS A 178 -0.72 -0.02 30.76
N THR A 179 0.25 -0.44 29.94
CA THR A 179 0.85 0.41 28.90
C THR A 179 -0.06 0.42 27.67
N PRO A 180 -0.56 1.59 27.21
CA PRO A 180 -1.37 1.68 26.00
C PRO A 180 -0.67 1.09 24.77
N PHE A 181 -1.44 0.44 23.90
CA PHE A 181 -0.97 -0.03 22.60
C PHE A 181 -1.43 0.96 21.53
N VAL A 182 -0.50 1.42 20.69
CA VAL A 182 -0.80 2.28 19.53
C VAL A 182 -0.65 1.46 18.25
N ASP A 183 -1.66 1.49 17.40
CA ASP A 183 -1.57 0.93 16.05
C ASP A 183 -0.92 1.97 15.12
N TYR A 184 0.39 1.89 14.93
CA TYR A 184 1.11 2.81 14.05
C TYR A 184 0.89 2.52 12.56
N LEU A 185 0.43 1.33 12.21
CA LEU A 185 0.34 0.86 10.82
C LEU A 185 -0.99 1.28 10.18
N ASN A 186 -1.26 2.58 10.20
CA ASN A 186 -2.48 3.16 9.62
C ASN A 186 -2.37 3.23 8.09
N PRO A 187 -3.34 2.70 7.34
CA PRO A 187 -3.33 2.75 5.88
C PRO A 187 -3.22 4.18 5.34
N ILE A 188 -2.29 4.38 4.40
CA ILE A 188 -2.07 5.66 3.74
C ILE A 188 -2.89 5.74 2.45
N ILE A 189 -3.69 6.79 2.32
CA ILE A 189 -4.39 7.16 1.09
C ILE A 189 -3.68 8.37 0.50
N ALA A 190 -3.24 8.29 -0.76
CA ALA A 190 -2.42 9.31 -1.38
C ALA A 190 -3.05 9.93 -2.63
N ASP A 191 -2.70 11.19 -2.86
CA ASP A 191 -3.07 11.98 -4.02
C ASP A 191 -2.21 11.62 -5.24
N ALA A 192 -2.82 11.14 -6.32
CA ALA A 192 -2.12 10.87 -7.58
C ALA A 192 -2.36 11.97 -8.63
N ASP A 193 -2.95 13.10 -8.25
CA ASP A 193 -3.35 14.19 -9.13
C ASP A 193 -4.13 13.65 -10.34
N THR A 194 -3.78 14.08 -11.56
CA THR A 194 -4.34 13.57 -12.83
C THR A 194 -3.53 12.39 -13.40
N GLY A 195 -2.60 11.81 -12.63
CA GLY A 195 -1.69 10.77 -13.09
C GLY A 195 -0.43 11.26 -13.82
N HIS A 196 -0.12 12.57 -13.75
CA HIS A 196 1.16 13.19 -14.18
C HIS A 196 1.58 12.93 -15.64
N GLY A 197 0.62 12.73 -16.55
CA GLY A 197 0.90 12.57 -17.97
C GLY A 197 -0.09 11.63 -18.66
N GLY A 198 0.40 10.84 -19.62
CA GLY A 198 -0.38 9.79 -20.27
C GLY A 198 -0.38 8.47 -19.50
N LEU A 199 -1.03 7.43 -20.06
CA LEU A 199 -1.23 6.14 -19.39
C LEU A 199 0.07 5.49 -18.87
N THR A 200 1.18 5.61 -19.60
CA THR A 200 2.46 5.04 -19.16
C THR A 200 3.06 5.78 -17.96
N ALA A 201 2.85 7.10 -17.86
CA ALA A 201 3.21 7.88 -16.68
C ALA A 201 2.34 7.47 -15.48
N THR A 202 1.03 7.34 -15.68
CA THR A 202 0.09 6.90 -14.63
C THR A 202 0.44 5.51 -14.10
N MET A 203 0.83 4.56 -14.98
CA MET A 203 1.26 3.22 -14.56
C MET A 203 2.56 3.27 -13.75
N LYS A 204 3.55 4.08 -14.15
CA LYS A 204 4.81 4.26 -13.40
C LYS A 204 4.55 4.93 -12.04
N LEU A 205 3.72 5.95 -11.99
CA LEU A 205 3.31 6.61 -10.75
C LEU A 205 2.61 5.63 -9.80
N THR A 206 1.65 4.85 -10.31
CA THR A 206 0.95 3.83 -9.53
C THR A 206 1.91 2.79 -8.98
N LYS A 207 2.89 2.35 -9.79
CA LYS A 207 3.93 1.43 -9.33
C LYS A 207 4.74 2.01 -8.16
N MET A 208 5.16 3.28 -8.25
CA MET A 208 5.89 3.95 -7.16
C MET A 208 5.06 4.04 -5.88
N PHE A 209 3.75 4.34 -5.98
CA PHE A 209 2.87 4.35 -4.81
C PHE A 209 2.78 2.97 -4.13
N ILE A 210 2.67 1.90 -4.91
CA ILE A 210 2.65 0.52 -4.39
C ILE A 210 3.98 0.19 -3.70
N GLU A 211 5.10 0.52 -4.34
CA GLU A 211 6.45 0.31 -3.81
C GLU A 211 6.68 1.05 -2.49
N ASN A 212 6.15 2.27 -2.40
CA ASN A 212 6.36 3.17 -1.25
C ASN A 212 5.36 2.97 -0.11
N GLY A 213 4.39 2.07 -0.26
CA GLY A 213 3.50 1.66 0.84
C GLY A 213 2.12 2.32 0.87
N ALA A 214 1.67 2.91 -0.24
CA ALA A 214 0.29 3.41 -0.35
C ALA A 214 -0.71 2.26 -0.23
N ALA A 215 -1.73 2.43 0.61
CA ALA A 215 -2.83 1.48 0.73
C ALA A 215 -3.94 1.75 -0.30
N GLY A 216 -4.05 2.99 -0.75
CA GLY A 216 -4.93 3.43 -1.83
C GLY A 216 -4.46 4.76 -2.41
N ILE A 217 -4.87 5.04 -3.63
CA ILE A 217 -4.64 6.32 -4.30
C ILE A 217 -5.96 6.84 -4.85
N HIS A 218 -6.07 8.16 -4.99
CA HIS A 218 -7.14 8.79 -5.76
C HIS A 218 -6.53 9.53 -6.95
N ILE A 219 -7.27 9.54 -8.07
CA ILE A 219 -6.87 10.18 -9.33
C ILE A 219 -8.09 10.93 -9.87
N GLU A 220 -7.87 12.14 -10.38
CA GLU A 220 -8.93 13.03 -10.84
C GLU A 220 -9.04 13.11 -12.37
N ASP A 221 -10.18 13.61 -12.85
CA ASP A 221 -10.55 13.68 -14.27
C ASP A 221 -10.17 15.01 -14.95
N GLN A 222 -9.38 15.86 -14.27
CA GLN A 222 -8.77 17.03 -14.88
C GLN A 222 -7.66 16.64 -15.87
N LYS A 223 -7.28 17.59 -16.74
CA LYS A 223 -6.19 17.39 -17.69
C LYS A 223 -4.84 17.80 -17.09
N PRO A 224 -3.80 16.95 -17.16
CA PRO A 224 -2.45 17.31 -16.76
C PRO A 224 -1.98 18.61 -17.43
N GLY A 225 -1.31 19.49 -16.67
CA GLY A 225 -0.89 20.83 -17.11
C GLY A 225 -1.98 21.90 -17.02
N THR A 226 -3.21 21.54 -16.67
CA THR A 226 -4.31 22.49 -16.37
C THR A 226 -5.01 22.20 -15.03
N LYS A 227 -4.41 21.32 -14.23
CA LYS A 227 -4.88 20.94 -12.89
C LYS A 227 -4.88 22.14 -11.95
N LYS A 228 -5.88 22.22 -11.07
CA LYS A 228 -6.06 23.25 -10.05
C LYS A 228 -7.04 22.82 -8.96
#